data_AF-A0A9E7EM66-F1
#
_entry.id   AF-A0A9E7EM66-F1
#
_cell.length_a   1.000
_cell.length_b   1.000
_cell.length_c   1.000
_cell.angle_alpha   90.00
_cell.angle_beta   90.00
_cell.angle_gamma   90.00
#
_symmetry.space_group_name_H-M   'P 1'
#
loop_
_entity.id
_entity.type
_entity.pdbx_description
1 polymer ?
#
loop_
_entity_poly.entity_id
_entity_poly.type
_entity_poly.pdbx_seq_one_letter_code
_entity_poly.pdbx_strand_id
1 'polypeptide(L)'
;QDYTKEQVTAKNLYAVLLGDRSAIEGGSGKVIDSKPDDRIFIYYSDHGGPGVLGMPNMPFLYAADFIEVLTMKHASNSYREMVRRPCYISAMIVVH
;
A
#
# COMPACT_ATOMS: atom_id res chain seq x y z
N GLN A 1 6.39 14.99 1.81
CA GLN A 1 5.30 14.42 1.02
C GLN A 1 5.95 13.41 0.09
N ASP A 2 5.58 12.14 0.19
CA ASP A 2 6.40 11.07 -0.39
C ASP A 2 5.95 10.67 -1.80
N TYR A 3 4.64 10.63 -2.04
CA TYR A 3 4.00 10.40 -3.35
C TYR A 3 2.79 11.32 -3.47
N THR A 4 2.66 12.05 -4.57
CA THR A 4 1.59 13.03 -4.77
C THR A 4 1.09 13.03 -6.22
N LYS A 5 -0.16 13.47 -6.43
CA LYS A 5 -0.78 13.63 -7.75
C LYS A 5 -0.60 12.38 -8.64
N GLU A 6 0.13 12.49 -9.75
CA GLU A 6 0.35 11.44 -10.75
C GLU A 6 1.13 10.24 -10.19
N GLN A 7 1.82 10.41 -9.05
CA GLN A 7 2.60 9.37 -8.38
C GLN A 7 1.73 8.47 -7.48
N VAL A 8 0.47 8.83 -7.24
CA VAL A 8 -0.48 8.03 -6.43
C VAL A 8 -1.08 6.95 -7.32
N THR A 9 -0.32 5.88 -7.53
CA THR A 9 -0.68 4.73 -8.38
C THR A 9 -0.71 3.44 -7.55
N ALA A 10 -1.51 2.46 -7.98
CA ALA A 10 -1.51 1.13 -7.36
C ALA A 10 -0.12 0.47 -7.40
N LYS A 11 0.63 0.64 -8.50
CA LYS A 11 2.01 0.16 -8.65
C LYS A 11 2.94 0.73 -7.57
N ASN A 12 2.95 2.04 -7.37
CA ASN A 12 3.79 2.66 -6.34
C ASN A 12 3.37 2.21 -4.94
N LEU A 13 2.08 2.03 -4.67
CA LEU A 13 1.63 1.46 -3.39
C LEU A 13 2.18 0.04 -3.17
N TYR A 14 2.08 -0.84 -4.16
CA TYR A 14 2.56 -2.22 -4.01
C TYR A 14 4.08 -2.27 -3.79
N ALA A 15 4.84 -1.49 -4.54
CA ALA A 15 6.29 -1.33 -4.36
C ALA A 15 6.64 -0.77 -2.95
N VAL A 16 5.92 0.25 -2.47
CA VAL A 16 6.06 0.77 -1.10
C VAL A 16 5.81 -0.34 -0.06
N LEU A 17 4.75 -1.12 -0.19
CA LEU A 17 4.39 -2.18 0.75
C LEU A 17 5.43 -3.30 0.79
N LEU A 18 5.94 -3.72 -0.38
CA LEU A 18 6.95 -4.77 -0.49
C LEU A 18 8.34 -4.31 0.00
N GLY A 19 8.60 -3.01 0.03
CA GLY A 19 9.94 -2.46 0.28
C GLY A 19 10.79 -2.35 -0.99
N ASP A 20 10.20 -2.55 -2.18
CA ASP A 20 10.92 -2.53 -3.44
C ASP A 20 11.11 -1.09 -3.94
N ARG A 21 12.27 -0.52 -3.63
CA ARG A 21 12.65 0.82 -4.08
C ARG A 21 12.91 0.90 -5.59
N SER A 22 13.18 -0.21 -6.26
CA SER A 22 13.48 -0.27 -7.70
C SER A 22 12.23 -0.24 -8.58
N ALA A 23 11.10 -0.72 -8.07
CA ALA A 23 9.81 -0.69 -8.75
C ALA A 23 9.06 0.67 -8.64
N ILE A 24 9.63 1.63 -7.90
CA ILE A 24 9.03 2.97 -7.69
C ILE A 24 9.24 3.87 -8.91
N GLU A 25 8.15 4.50 -9.35
CA GLU A 25 8.16 5.54 -10.39
C GLU A 25 7.79 6.90 -9.81
N GLY A 26 8.80 7.77 -9.68
CA GLY A 26 8.66 9.12 -9.13
C GLY A 26 8.56 9.16 -7.59
N GLY A 27 8.12 10.31 -7.08
CA GLY A 27 8.04 10.56 -5.64
C GLY A 27 9.41 10.66 -4.96
N SER A 28 9.43 10.43 -3.65
CA SER A 28 10.63 10.44 -2.80
C SER A 28 11.44 9.13 -2.84
N GLY A 29 10.87 8.05 -3.39
CA GLY A 29 11.44 6.71 -3.30
C GLY A 29 11.45 6.14 -1.87
N LYS A 30 10.54 6.57 -0.98
CA LYS A 30 10.42 6.04 0.38
C LYS A 30 9.49 4.83 0.40
N VAL A 31 10.02 3.69 0.85
CA VAL A 31 9.31 2.39 0.89
C VAL A 31 9.33 1.80 2.31
N ILE A 32 8.56 0.73 2.55
CA ILE A 32 8.53 0.04 3.85
C ILE A 32 9.68 -0.97 3.95
N ASP A 33 10.87 -0.45 4.26
CA ASP A 33 12.05 -1.23 4.63
C ASP A 33 12.00 -1.62 6.12
N SER A 34 11.02 -2.47 6.45
CA SER A 34 10.68 -2.89 7.82
C SER A 34 11.40 -4.18 8.25
N LYS A 35 11.68 -4.28 9.55
CA LYS A 35 12.34 -5.41 10.20
C LYS A 35 11.33 -6.33 10.90
N PRO A 36 11.69 -7.58 11.26
CA PRO A 36 10.77 -8.56 11.83
C PRO A 36 10.05 -8.14 13.13
N ASP A 37 10.60 -7.20 13.90
CA ASP A 37 9.96 -6.68 15.13
C ASP A 37 9.05 -5.46 14.90
N ASP A 38 9.11 -4.86 13.71
CA ASP A 38 8.40 -3.63 13.39
C ASP A 38 6.89 -3.89 13.24
N ARG A 39 6.10 -2.85 13.49
CA ARG A 39 4.65 -2.85 13.33
C ARG A 39 4.27 -1.92 12.19
N ILE A 40 3.55 -2.43 11.20
CA ILE A 40 3.09 -1.63 10.06
C ILE A 40 1.63 -1.26 10.28
N PHE A 41 1.34 0.05 10.32
CA PHE A 41 -0.02 0.55 10.22
C PHE A 41 -0.36 0.86 8.76
N ILE A 42 -1.51 0.37 8.28
CA ILE A 42 -2.02 0.69 6.94
C ILE A 42 -3.44 1.21 7.04
N TYR A 43 -3.61 2.42 6.53
CA TYR A 43 -4.87 3.08 6.24
C TYR A 43 -4.79 3.64 4.80
N TYR A 44 -5.91 3.78 4.09
CA TYR A 44 -5.99 4.05 2.65
C TYR A 44 -7.20 4.96 2.34
N SER A 45 -7.22 5.78 1.27
CA SER A 45 -8.35 6.69 0.99
C SER A 45 -8.84 6.69 -0.44
N ASP A 46 -10.07 6.19 -0.65
CA ASP A 46 -10.94 6.57 -1.76
C ASP A 46 -12.32 5.90 -1.62
N HIS A 47 -13.18 6.19 -2.59
CA HIS A 47 -14.30 5.34 -2.96
C HIS A 47 -13.86 3.90 -3.27
N GLY A 48 -14.74 2.93 -3.03
CA GLY A 48 -14.50 1.52 -3.34
C GLY A 48 -15.76 0.84 -3.84
N GLY A 49 -15.58 -0.29 -4.54
CA GLY A 49 -16.64 -1.15 -5.03
C GLY A 49 -16.33 -2.63 -4.76
N PRO A 50 -17.21 -3.55 -5.19
CA PRO A 50 -16.97 -4.99 -5.03
C PRO A 50 -15.64 -5.40 -5.70
N GLY A 51 -14.67 -5.82 -4.88
CA GLY A 51 -13.36 -6.30 -5.36
C GLY A 51 -12.36 -5.22 -5.81
N VAL A 52 -12.67 -3.93 -5.67
CA VAL A 52 -11.84 -2.82 -6.19
C VAL A 52 -11.87 -1.60 -5.28
N LEU A 53 -10.73 -0.93 -5.14
CA LEU A 53 -10.55 0.33 -4.42
C LEU A 53 -10.06 1.40 -5.41
N GLY A 54 -10.60 2.62 -5.30
CA GLY A 54 -10.28 3.75 -6.18
C GLY A 54 -8.79 4.12 -6.14
N MET A 55 -8.34 4.75 -7.22
CA MET A 55 -7.05 5.42 -7.27
C MET A 55 -7.22 6.73 -8.06
N PRO A 56 -6.53 7.81 -7.67
CA PRO A 56 -6.51 9.05 -8.45
C PRO A 56 -5.98 8.86 -9.88
N ASN A 57 -5.16 7.83 -10.10
CA ASN A 57 -4.59 7.47 -11.40
C ASN A 57 -4.90 5.99 -11.68
N MET A 58 -5.32 5.69 -12.91
CA MET A 58 -5.58 4.32 -13.35
C MET A 58 -4.27 3.50 -13.47
N PRO A 59 -4.32 2.16 -13.27
CA PRO A 59 -5.49 1.36 -12.90
C PRO A 59 -5.86 1.50 -11.41
N PHE A 60 -7.12 1.20 -11.11
CA PHE A 60 -7.60 1.02 -9.73
C PHE A 60 -6.88 -0.13 -9.01
N LEU A 61 -6.93 -0.12 -7.68
CA LEU A 61 -6.37 -1.16 -6.83
C LEU A 61 -7.38 -2.32 -6.75
N TYR A 62 -7.02 -3.49 -7.29
CA TYR A 62 -7.85 -4.69 -7.18
C TYR A 62 -7.56 -5.44 -5.87
N ALA A 63 -8.62 -5.89 -5.20
CA ALA A 63 -8.51 -6.53 -3.90
C ALA A 63 -7.69 -7.84 -3.95
N ALA A 64 -7.71 -8.55 -5.09
CA ALA A 64 -6.90 -9.75 -5.31
C ALA A 64 -5.41 -9.44 -5.25
N ASP A 65 -4.91 -8.55 -6.12
CA ASP A 65 -3.52 -8.10 -6.18
C ASP A 65 -3.04 -7.57 -4.81
N PHE A 66 -3.89 -6.79 -4.12
CA PHE A 66 -3.56 -6.25 -2.81
C PHE A 66 -3.43 -7.35 -1.74
N ILE A 67 -4.30 -8.37 -1.74
CA ILE A 67 -4.17 -9.54 -0.85
C ILE A 67 -2.90 -10.33 -1.19
N GLU A 68 -2.57 -10.49 -2.47
CA GLU A 68 -1.32 -11.14 -2.91
C GLU A 68 -0.08 -10.40 -2.40
N VAL A 69 -0.02 -9.07 -2.58
CA VAL A 69 1.07 -8.22 -2.07
C VAL A 69 1.21 -8.32 -0.55
N LEU A 70 0.10 -8.31 0.19
CA LEU A 70 0.15 -8.52 1.66
C LEU A 70 0.62 -9.93 2.04
N THR A 71 0.28 -10.95 1.24
CA THR A 71 0.73 -12.33 1.43
C THR A 71 2.23 -12.46 1.17
N MET A 72 2.74 -11.85 0.10
CA MET A 72 4.18 -11.76 -0.19
C MET A 72 4.95 -11.02 0.92
N LYS A 73 4.42 -9.89 1.42
CA LYS A 73 5.01 -9.14 2.53
C LYS A 73 5.00 -9.92 3.85
N HIS A 74 4.01 -10.79 4.08
CA HIS A 74 4.00 -11.71 5.22
C HIS A 74 5.04 -12.82 5.05
N ALA A 75 5.13 -13.41 3.85
CA ALA A 75 6.09 -14.47 3.54
C ALA A 75 7.56 -14.00 3.66
N SER A 76 7.85 -12.72 3.47
CA SER A 76 9.20 -12.15 3.71
C SER A 76 9.54 -11.94 5.20
N ASN A 77 8.63 -12.28 6.13
CA ASN A 77 8.80 -12.18 7.58
C ASN A 77 9.32 -10.81 8.07
N SER A 78 8.92 -9.74 7.37
CA SER A 78 9.48 -8.39 7.51
C SER A 78 8.65 -7.46 8.40
N TYR A 79 7.75 -8.00 9.21
CA TYR A 79 6.99 -7.29 10.25
C TYR A 79 6.42 -8.27 11.28
N ARG A 80 6.21 -7.80 12.52
CA ARG A 80 5.65 -8.62 13.61
C ARG A 80 4.14 -8.67 13.60
N GLU A 81 3.52 -7.54 13.27
CA GLU A 81 2.08 -7.34 13.31
C GLU A 81 1.68 -6.26 12.29
N MET A 82 0.61 -6.50 11.54
CA MET A 82 0.04 -5.55 10.58
C MET A 82 -1.43 -5.32 10.92
N VAL A 83 -1.77 -4.07 11.23
CA VAL A 83 -3.14 -3.68 11.57
C VAL A 83 -3.74 -2.91 10.40
N ARG A 84 -4.85 -3.44 9.87
CA ARG A 84 -5.63 -2.84 8.78
C ARG A 84 -7.00 -2.43 9.33
N ARG A 85 -7.37 -1.16 9.24
CA ARG A 85 -8.74 -0.71 9.56
C ARG A 85 -9.54 -0.47 8.28
N PRO A 86 -10.50 -1.35 7.93
CA PRO A 86 -11.47 -1.04 6.89
C PRO A 86 -12.48 -0.03 7.44
N CYS A 87 -12.74 1.03 6.69
CA CYS A 87 -13.90 1.89 6.90
C CYS A 87 -14.75 1.84 5.62
N TYR A 88 -16.04 1.55 5.78
CA TYR A 88 -16.95 1.10 4.72
C TYR A 88 -17.34 2.18 3.69
N ILE A 89 -16.75 3.38 3.78
CA ILE A 89 -17.10 4.54 2.94
C ILE A 89 -15.87 5.24 2.33
N SER A 90 -14.66 4.96 2.86
CA SER A 90 -13.32 5.52 2.56
C SER A 90 -12.41 5.24 3.77
N ALA A 91 -11.14 5.64 3.75
CA ALA A 91 -10.34 5.94 4.94
C ALA A 91 -9.33 7.09 4.64
N MET A 92 -8.15 7.18 5.27
CA MET A 92 -7.08 8.15 4.93
C MET A 92 -5.77 7.40 4.58
N ILE A 93 -5.02 7.74 3.51
CA ILE A 93 -3.75 7.03 3.17
C ILE A 93 -2.67 7.29 4.22
N VAL A 94 -2.32 6.28 5.03
CA VAL A 94 -1.30 6.39 6.08
C VAL A 94 -0.55 5.07 6.27
N VAL A 95 0.70 5.06 5.81
CA VAL A 95 1.77 4.18 6.31
C VAL A 95 2.55 4.97 7.34
N HIS A 96 2.73 4.41 8.53
CA HIS A 96 3.69 4.84 9.56
C HIS A 96 4.48 3.61 10.01
#